data_AF-A0A133VJ48-F1
#
_entry.id   AF-A0A133VJ48-F1
#
_cell.length_a   1.000
_cell.length_b   1.000
_cell.length_c   1.000
_cell.angle_alpha   90.00
_cell.angle_beta   90.00
_cell.angle_gamma   90.00
#
_symmetry.space_group_name_H-M   'P 1'
#
loop_
_entity.id
_entity.type
_entity.pdbx_description
1 polymer ?
#
loop_
_entity_poly.entity_id
_entity_poly.type
_entity_poly.pdbx_seq_one_letter_code
_entity_poly.pdbx_strand_id
1 'polypeptide(L)'
;MDVQEEIVSAAVDLANKVEADSILALTETGKTYNLLKNQAEGLDVIALTPNDETYEELSEGSDAKVIHFSIRDPTRMGQIRHAVWRGLSNGFFSPGDLVVCLTGEMGASESTDTLSVYLISETESTLAGVIESDPVMNALVEIATELGWEGREGEPIGTAFIIGDVEKVMNQSHQLGLNPFKGYEGTKITDRKNWELIKRYAFLDGAFILDGSGNIVAAGRYLDADVKVDIPSGLGTRHIAVAAITAATHARGVTVSGTDGVIRIFSDGEILGRIDPRSRMLKEVSI
;
A
#
# COMPACT_ATOMS: atom_id res chain seq x y z
N MET A 1 21.61 3.98 32.18
CA MET A 1 20.92 2.91 31.44
C MET A 1 20.27 3.58 30.28
N ASP A 2 20.74 3.30 29.07
CA ASP A 2 20.16 3.83 27.84
C ASP A 2 18.80 3.13 27.65
N VAL A 3 17.71 3.89 27.55
CA VAL A 3 16.34 3.35 27.43
C VAL A 3 16.24 2.44 26.20
N GLN A 4 16.99 2.77 25.15
CA GLN A 4 17.06 2.00 23.92
C GLN A 4 17.63 0.58 24.14
N GLU A 5 18.69 0.44 24.96
CA GLU A 5 19.30 -0.86 25.25
C GLU A 5 18.34 -1.79 26.00
N GLU A 6 17.60 -1.25 26.97
CA GLU A 6 16.61 -2.00 27.75
C GLU A 6 15.43 -2.45 26.87
N ILE A 7 14.97 -1.60 25.96
CA ILE A 7 13.91 -1.95 25.02
C ILE A 7 14.37 -3.03 24.05
N VAL A 8 15.61 -2.95 23.56
CA VAL A 8 16.21 -3.99 22.72
C VAL A 8 16.27 -5.32 23.47
N SER A 9 16.75 -5.31 24.71
CA SER A 9 16.81 -6.52 25.55
C SER A 9 15.41 -7.12 25.76
N ALA A 10 14.41 -6.28 26.08
CA ALA A 10 13.03 -6.71 26.24
C ALA A 10 12.43 -7.29 24.93
N ALA A 11 12.83 -6.77 23.77
CA ALA A 11 12.39 -7.27 22.47
C ALA A 11 12.95 -8.67 22.18
N VAL A 12 14.23 -8.91 22.48
CA VAL A 12 14.86 -10.23 22.33
C VAL A 12 14.21 -11.25 23.27
N ASP A 13 14.00 -10.87 24.53
CA ASP A 13 13.29 -11.72 25.50
C ASP A 13 11.86 -12.05 25.05
N LEU A 14 11.14 -11.06 24.52
CA LEU A 14 9.79 -11.23 24.02
C LEU A 14 9.78 -12.17 22.81
N ALA A 15 10.65 -11.93 21.84
CA ALA A 15 10.78 -12.75 20.63
C ALA A 15 11.01 -14.23 20.97
N ASN A 16 11.92 -14.51 21.90
CA ASN A 16 12.17 -15.87 22.36
C ASN A 16 10.96 -16.49 23.07
N LYS A 17 10.23 -15.72 23.90
CA LYS A 17 9.07 -16.24 24.66
C LYS A 17 7.87 -16.54 23.78
N VAL A 18 7.66 -15.77 22.72
CA VAL A 18 6.54 -15.97 21.79
C VAL A 18 6.91 -16.84 20.60
N GLU A 19 8.15 -17.35 20.57
CA GLU A 19 8.70 -18.13 19.45
C GLU A 19 8.56 -17.38 18.12
N ALA A 20 8.92 -16.08 18.14
CA ALA A 20 8.87 -15.23 16.95
C ALA A 20 9.86 -15.71 15.89
N ASP A 21 9.43 -15.68 14.63
CA ASP A 21 10.25 -16.04 13.48
C ASP A 21 11.34 -14.99 13.20
N SER A 22 11.08 -13.73 13.54
CA SER A 22 12.04 -12.64 13.31
C SER A 22 11.80 -11.39 14.16
N ILE A 23 12.80 -10.50 14.17
CA ILE A 23 12.73 -9.17 14.78
C ILE A 23 12.90 -8.12 13.68
N LEU A 24 11.94 -7.21 13.56
CA LEU A 24 12.00 -6.04 12.68
C LEU A 24 12.43 -4.79 13.46
N ALA A 25 13.48 -4.13 12.98
CA ALA A 25 14.02 -2.90 13.55
C ALA A 25 13.83 -1.72 12.61
N LEU A 26 12.99 -0.76 12.98
CA LEU A 26 12.97 0.53 12.31
C LEU A 26 14.12 1.40 12.82
N THR A 27 14.97 1.89 11.93
CA THR A 27 16.16 2.64 12.33
C THR A 27 16.53 3.70 11.28
N GLU A 28 16.91 4.90 11.75
CA GLU A 28 17.42 5.97 10.88
C GLU A 28 18.96 6.01 10.84
N THR A 29 19.63 5.39 11.82
CA THR A 29 21.10 5.44 12.01
C THR A 29 21.75 4.07 12.11
N GLY A 30 20.96 2.99 12.05
CA GLY A 30 21.44 1.61 12.23
C GLY A 30 21.68 1.17 13.68
N LYS A 31 21.68 2.09 14.66
CA LYS A 31 21.99 1.78 16.08
C LYS A 31 21.11 0.65 16.64
N THR A 32 19.80 0.74 16.47
CA THR A 32 18.85 -0.29 16.98
C THR A 32 19.07 -1.64 16.33
N TYR A 33 19.31 -1.67 15.02
CA TYR A 33 19.60 -2.91 14.30
C TYR A 33 20.90 -3.57 14.78
N ASN A 34 21.96 -2.78 14.96
CA ASN A 34 23.25 -3.29 15.44
C ASN A 34 23.16 -3.83 16.86
N LEU A 35 22.43 -3.15 17.76
CA LEU A 35 22.17 -3.66 19.11
C LEU A 35 21.42 -5.00 19.09
N LEU A 36 20.41 -5.14 18.24
CA LEU A 36 19.68 -6.39 18.07
C LEU A 36 20.56 -7.50 17.51
N LYS A 37 21.33 -7.25 16.45
CA LYS A 37 22.25 -8.25 15.88
C LYS A 37 23.25 -8.79 16.89
N ASN A 38 23.67 -7.97 17.86
CA ASN A 38 24.59 -8.39 18.92
C ASN A 38 23.91 -9.21 20.04
N GLN A 39 22.61 -9.00 20.31
CA GLN A 39 21.91 -9.64 21.43
C GLN A 39 21.01 -10.82 21.00
N ALA A 40 20.47 -10.78 19.78
CA ALA A 40 19.52 -11.73 19.24
C ALA A 40 20.22 -12.90 18.53
N GLU A 41 21.04 -13.66 19.27
CA GLU A 41 21.72 -14.83 18.71
C GLU A 41 20.70 -15.87 18.24
N GLY A 42 20.74 -16.22 16.95
CA GLY A 42 19.89 -17.25 16.35
C GLY A 42 18.51 -16.78 15.86
N LEU A 43 18.17 -15.51 16.03
CA LEU A 43 16.96 -14.91 15.45
C LEU A 43 17.29 -14.10 14.19
N ASP A 44 16.38 -14.16 13.21
CA ASP A 44 16.49 -13.31 12.02
C ASP A 44 16.16 -11.86 12.38
N VAL A 45 17.12 -10.96 12.18
CA VAL A 45 16.94 -9.51 12.41
C VAL A 45 16.87 -8.80 11.06
N ILE A 46 15.77 -8.10 10.81
CA ILE A 46 15.50 -7.30 9.62
C ILE A 46 15.56 -5.81 9.98
N ALA A 47 16.25 -5.00 9.18
CA ALA A 47 16.23 -3.54 9.30
C ALA A 47 15.25 -2.91 8.31
N LEU A 48 14.51 -1.89 8.74
CA LEU A 48 13.78 -0.97 7.87
C LEU A 48 14.34 0.45 8.10
N THR A 49 14.83 1.10 7.05
CA THR A 49 15.43 2.45 7.13
C THR A 49 14.95 3.37 5.99
N PRO A 50 14.63 4.65 6.28
CA PRO A 50 14.33 5.67 5.28
C PRO A 50 15.55 6.53 4.90
N ASN A 51 16.74 6.18 5.41
CA ASN A 51 17.99 6.89 5.18
C ASN A 51 18.86 6.08 4.21
N ASP A 52 19.19 6.67 3.06
CA ASP A 52 19.99 6.05 2.00
C ASP A 52 21.39 5.65 2.49
N GLU A 53 22.08 6.52 3.24
CA GLU A 53 23.42 6.24 3.79
C GLU A 53 23.38 5.04 4.73
N THR A 54 22.41 5.01 5.65
CA THR A 54 22.22 3.88 6.57
C THR A 54 21.82 2.60 5.84
N TYR A 55 21.03 2.70 4.77
CA TYR A 55 20.69 1.55 3.95
C TYR A 55 21.94 0.96 3.30
N GLU A 56 22.78 1.79 2.68
CA GLU A 56 24.03 1.37 2.08
C GLU A 56 24.96 0.72 3.12
N GLU A 57 25.21 1.41 4.24
CA GLU A 57 26.07 0.93 5.33
C GLU A 57 25.62 -0.43 5.88
N LEU A 58 24.33 -0.61 6.17
CA LEU A 58 23.82 -1.86 6.71
C LEU A 58 23.81 -2.99 5.67
N SER A 59 23.67 -2.65 4.38
CA SER A 59 23.59 -3.63 3.29
C SER A 59 24.95 -4.19 2.86
N GLU A 60 26.06 -3.59 3.28
CA GLU A 60 27.41 -4.11 2.99
C GLU A 60 27.70 -5.46 3.67
N GLY A 61 26.95 -5.82 4.71
CA GLY A 61 27.06 -7.11 5.39
C GLY A 61 26.44 -8.24 4.57
N SER A 62 27.18 -9.34 4.35
CA SER A 62 26.79 -10.45 3.48
C SER A 62 25.47 -11.18 3.86
N ASP A 63 25.00 -11.03 5.10
CA ASP A 63 23.76 -11.64 5.62
C ASP A 63 22.76 -10.59 6.16
N ALA A 64 22.90 -9.33 5.76
CA ALA A 64 22.03 -8.26 6.23
C ALA A 64 20.69 -8.23 5.46
N LYS A 65 19.59 -8.46 6.17
CA LYS A 65 18.22 -8.27 5.64
C LYS A 65 17.81 -6.82 5.88
N VAL A 66 18.03 -5.94 4.90
CA VAL A 66 17.76 -4.50 5.03
C VAL A 66 16.75 -4.08 3.99
N ILE A 67 15.72 -3.35 4.42
CA ILE A 67 14.66 -2.82 3.58
C ILE A 67 14.83 -1.30 3.55
N HIS A 68 14.99 -0.75 2.34
CA HIS A 68 14.88 0.68 2.11
C HIS A 68 13.42 1.09 1.88
N PHE A 69 13.02 2.24 2.44
CA PHE A 69 11.74 2.86 2.12
C PHE A 69 11.82 4.38 1.95
N SER A 70 11.42 4.85 0.76
CA SER A 70 11.43 6.29 0.45
C SER A 70 10.16 7.01 0.94
N ILE A 71 9.08 6.28 1.19
CA ILE A 71 7.77 6.83 1.54
C ILE A 71 7.54 6.68 3.05
N ARG A 72 7.66 7.79 3.76
CA ARG A 72 7.50 7.84 5.22
C ARG A 72 6.02 7.80 5.57
N ASP A 73 5.53 6.64 6.01
CA ASP A 73 4.22 6.60 6.66
C ASP A 73 4.32 7.35 8.00
N PRO A 74 3.40 8.29 8.30
CA PRO A 74 3.45 9.05 9.54
C PRO A 74 3.13 8.19 10.78
N THR A 75 2.60 6.98 10.58
CA THR A 75 2.24 6.07 11.66
C THR A 75 3.24 4.92 11.78
N ARG A 76 3.57 4.55 13.02
CA ARG A 76 4.43 3.40 13.34
C ARG A 76 3.90 2.10 12.73
N MET A 77 2.59 1.92 12.80
CA MET A 77 1.92 0.75 12.25
C MET A 77 1.99 0.69 10.72
N GLY A 78 1.87 1.83 10.02
CA GLY A 78 2.06 1.90 8.58
C GLY A 78 3.50 1.59 8.16
N GLN A 79 4.48 2.00 8.96
CA GLN A 79 5.90 1.65 8.76
C GLN A 79 6.14 0.14 8.91
N ILE A 80 5.57 -0.49 9.96
CA ILE A 80 5.66 -1.94 10.16
C ILE A 80 5.05 -2.67 8.95
N ARG A 81 3.86 -2.28 8.51
CA ARG A 81 3.23 -2.90 7.32
C ARG A 81 4.05 -2.73 6.06
N HIS A 82 4.62 -1.55 5.85
CA HIS A 82 5.49 -1.31 4.70
C HIS A 82 6.73 -2.22 4.75
N ALA A 83 7.35 -2.39 5.93
CA ALA A 83 8.43 -3.36 6.08
C ALA A 83 7.96 -4.78 5.78
N VAL A 84 6.79 -5.18 6.27
CA VAL A 84 6.23 -6.52 6.06
C VAL A 84 6.00 -6.77 4.58
N TRP A 85 5.40 -5.85 3.83
CA TRP A 85 5.15 -6.04 2.39
C TRP A 85 6.46 -6.13 1.60
N ARG A 86 7.39 -5.22 1.86
CA ARG A 86 8.70 -5.23 1.22
C ARG A 86 9.47 -6.49 1.58
N GLY A 87 9.37 -6.93 2.82
CA GLY A 87 10.02 -8.14 3.29
C GLY A 87 9.40 -9.40 2.68
N LEU A 88 8.08 -9.47 2.53
CA LEU A 88 7.40 -10.54 1.79
C LEU A 88 7.88 -10.60 0.33
N SER A 89 7.97 -9.46 -0.35
CA SER A 89 8.46 -9.39 -1.74
C SER A 89 9.92 -9.78 -1.89
N ASN A 90 10.77 -9.49 -0.90
CA ASN A 90 12.18 -9.87 -0.88
C ASN A 90 12.44 -11.27 -0.28
N GLY A 91 11.39 -11.99 0.15
CA GLY A 91 11.50 -13.31 0.79
C GLY A 91 12.09 -13.27 2.20
N PHE A 92 12.05 -12.12 2.87
CA PHE A 92 12.48 -11.96 4.27
C PHE A 92 11.42 -12.43 5.26
N PHE A 93 10.16 -12.43 4.83
CA PHE A 93 9.00 -12.88 5.61
C PHE A 93 8.17 -13.87 4.80
N SER A 94 7.39 -14.68 5.50
CA SER A 94 6.38 -15.59 4.96
C SER A 94 5.01 -15.36 5.63
N PRO A 95 3.91 -15.73 4.97
CA PRO A 95 2.62 -15.84 5.63
C PRO A 95 2.70 -16.72 6.87
N GLY A 96 2.08 -16.29 7.97
CA GLY A 96 2.11 -16.99 9.25
C GLY A 96 3.25 -16.59 10.17
N ASP A 97 4.27 -15.87 9.68
CA ASP A 97 5.39 -15.42 10.50
C ASP A 97 4.91 -14.48 11.61
N LEU A 98 5.40 -14.70 12.82
CA LEU A 98 5.25 -13.84 13.97
C LEU A 98 6.51 -12.96 14.12
N VAL A 99 6.35 -11.66 13.95
CA VAL A 99 7.44 -10.68 13.95
C VAL A 99 7.36 -9.78 15.17
N VAL A 100 8.46 -9.63 15.89
CA VAL A 100 8.59 -8.62 16.95
C VAL A 100 9.12 -7.33 16.34
N CYS A 101 8.40 -6.22 16.47
CA CYS A 101 8.72 -4.96 15.82
C CYS A 101 9.14 -3.89 16.83
N LEU A 102 10.29 -3.27 16.56
CA LEU A 102 10.82 -2.12 17.28
C LEU A 102 10.69 -0.87 16.41
N THR A 103 9.98 0.13 16.92
CA THR A 103 9.79 1.42 16.23
C THR A 103 10.09 2.60 17.15
N GLY A 104 10.38 3.75 16.54
CA GLY A 104 10.65 5.01 17.24
C GLY A 104 9.91 6.18 16.61
N GLU A 105 9.98 7.33 17.28
CA GLU A 105 9.48 8.59 16.71
C GLU A 105 10.41 9.05 15.57
N MET A 106 9.83 9.30 14.38
CA MET A 106 10.60 9.72 13.22
C MET A 106 11.20 11.11 13.41
N GLY A 107 12.46 11.30 13.01
CA GLY A 107 13.16 12.58 13.13
C GLY A 107 13.65 12.94 14.53
N ALA A 108 13.41 12.08 15.52
CA ALA A 108 14.09 12.14 16.82
C ALA A 108 15.27 11.17 16.81
N SER A 109 16.49 11.67 17.05
CA SER A 109 17.66 10.82 17.23
C SER A 109 17.49 9.95 18.48
N GLU A 110 17.77 8.65 18.36
CA GLU A 110 17.78 7.68 19.48
C GLU A 110 16.40 7.42 20.15
N SER A 111 15.34 7.34 19.34
CA SER A 111 13.95 7.35 19.82
C SER A 111 13.22 6.00 19.80
N THR A 112 13.92 4.86 19.77
CA THR A 112 13.23 3.55 19.84
C THR A 112 12.54 3.43 21.19
N ASP A 113 11.21 3.49 21.19
CA ASP A 113 10.37 3.60 22.38
C ASP A 113 9.19 2.63 22.36
N THR A 114 8.97 1.93 21.23
CA THR A 114 7.79 1.11 21.00
C THR A 114 8.19 -0.31 20.62
N LEU A 115 7.66 -1.26 21.37
CA LEU A 115 7.75 -2.70 21.13
C LEU A 115 6.35 -3.24 20.82
N SER A 116 6.23 -4.01 19.74
CA SER A 116 4.97 -4.63 19.31
C SER A 116 5.19 -6.01 18.70
N VAL A 117 4.13 -6.80 18.63
CA VAL A 117 4.15 -8.12 17.97
C VAL A 117 3.17 -8.08 16.80
N TYR A 118 3.59 -8.58 15.65
CA TYR A 118 2.85 -8.56 14.39
C TYR A 118 2.77 -9.97 13.80
N LEU A 119 1.58 -10.47 13.54
CA LEU A 119 1.37 -11.74 12.83
C LEU A 119 1.05 -11.43 11.36
N ILE A 120 1.84 -11.98 10.44
CA ILE A 120 1.65 -11.78 9.00
C ILE A 120 0.55 -12.72 8.50
N SER A 121 -0.51 -12.18 7.89
CA SER A 121 -1.59 -12.99 7.33
C SER A 121 -1.34 -13.40 5.87
N GLU A 122 -1.93 -14.52 5.45
CA GLU A 122 -1.98 -14.98 4.04
C GLU A 122 -2.56 -13.94 3.08
N THR A 123 -3.57 -13.19 3.55
CA THR A 123 -4.22 -12.13 2.81
C THR A 123 -3.31 -10.93 2.59
N GLU A 124 -2.48 -10.58 3.58
CA GLU A 124 -1.49 -9.51 3.47
C GLU A 124 -0.37 -9.86 2.47
N SER A 125 0.03 -11.14 2.41
CA SER A 125 0.98 -11.62 1.40
C SER A 125 0.46 -11.56 -0.03
N THR A 126 -0.78 -12.02 -0.25
CA THR A 126 -1.42 -11.96 -1.58
C THR A 126 -1.48 -10.53 -2.10
N LEU A 127 -1.79 -9.60 -1.19
CA LEU A 127 -1.97 -8.20 -1.49
C LEU A 127 -0.66 -7.45 -1.70
N ALA A 128 0.37 -7.74 -0.90
CA ALA A 128 1.73 -7.24 -1.11
C ALA A 128 2.25 -7.65 -2.50
N GLY A 129 2.03 -8.91 -2.90
CA GLY A 129 2.38 -9.38 -4.25
C GLY A 129 1.67 -8.63 -5.37
N VAL A 130 0.41 -8.24 -5.20
CA VAL A 130 -0.37 -7.46 -6.18
C VAL A 130 0.04 -5.99 -6.25
N ILE A 131 0.37 -5.37 -5.11
CA ILE A 131 0.68 -3.93 -5.02
C ILE A 131 2.15 -3.63 -5.34
N GLU A 132 3.10 -4.43 -4.87
CA GLU A 132 4.53 -4.10 -5.01
C GLU A 132 5.14 -4.53 -6.35
N SER A 133 4.58 -5.55 -7.01
CA SER A 133 5.08 -6.01 -8.32
C SER A 133 4.77 -5.05 -9.47
N ASP A 134 3.86 -4.10 -9.25
CA ASP A 134 3.37 -3.17 -10.27
C ASP A 134 3.49 -1.71 -9.81
N PRO A 135 4.51 -0.96 -10.29
CA PRO A 135 4.70 0.45 -9.97
C PRO A 135 3.46 1.32 -10.28
N VAL A 136 2.63 0.91 -11.24
CA VAL A 136 1.40 1.63 -11.58
C VAL A 136 0.32 1.40 -10.51
N MET A 137 0.16 0.16 -10.04
CA MET A 137 -0.77 -0.16 -8.96
C MET A 137 -0.40 0.54 -7.66
N ASN A 138 0.90 0.59 -7.33
CA ASN A 138 1.37 1.33 -6.17
C ASN A 138 1.02 2.82 -6.27
N ALA A 139 1.35 3.46 -7.39
CA ALA A 139 1.02 4.88 -7.62
C ALA A 139 -0.51 5.13 -7.58
N LEU A 140 -1.32 4.21 -8.10
CA LEU A 140 -2.78 4.25 -8.02
C LEU A 140 -3.29 4.21 -6.58
N VAL A 141 -2.76 3.31 -5.78
CA VAL A 141 -3.10 3.15 -4.37
C VAL A 141 -2.71 4.40 -3.57
N GLU A 142 -1.52 4.96 -3.81
CA GLU A 142 -1.07 6.17 -3.13
C GLU A 142 -1.97 7.37 -3.45
N ILE A 143 -2.25 7.66 -4.73
CA ILE A 143 -3.13 8.77 -5.06
C ILE A 143 -4.57 8.54 -4.59
N ALA A 144 -5.05 7.30 -4.62
CA ALA A 144 -6.36 6.93 -4.06
C ALA A 144 -6.40 7.18 -2.54
N THR A 145 -5.30 6.95 -1.84
CA THR A 145 -5.14 7.26 -0.41
C THR A 145 -5.19 8.76 -0.16
N GLU A 146 -4.50 9.58 -0.95
CA GLU A 146 -4.59 11.05 -0.85
C GLU A 146 -6.02 11.55 -1.11
N LEU A 147 -6.72 10.98 -2.10
CA LEU A 147 -8.12 11.31 -2.40
C LEU A 147 -9.10 10.87 -1.30
N GLY A 148 -8.81 9.76 -0.61
CA GLY A 148 -9.63 9.25 0.49
C GLY A 148 -9.36 9.93 1.84
N TRP A 149 -8.15 10.47 2.03
CA TRP A 149 -7.74 11.12 3.28
C TRP A 149 -7.86 12.64 3.23
N GLU A 150 -7.14 13.29 2.31
CA GLU A 150 -7.10 14.74 2.16
C GLU A 150 -8.30 15.23 1.36
N GLY A 151 -8.60 14.48 0.29
CA GLY A 151 -9.70 14.73 -0.63
C GLY A 151 -9.82 16.20 -1.04
N ARG A 152 -11.02 16.78 -0.95
CA ARG A 152 -11.26 18.20 -1.23
C ARG A 152 -11.83 18.86 0.01
N GLU A 153 -11.13 19.87 0.52
CA GLU A 153 -11.52 20.58 1.75
C GLU A 153 -11.57 19.65 2.99
N GLY A 154 -10.79 18.57 2.99
CA GLY A 154 -10.75 17.58 4.08
C GLY A 154 -11.77 16.45 3.98
N GLU A 155 -12.60 16.44 2.93
CA GLU A 155 -13.61 15.41 2.69
C GLU A 155 -13.19 14.47 1.54
N PRO A 156 -13.42 13.14 1.67
CA PRO A 156 -13.03 12.18 0.65
C PRO A 156 -13.65 12.46 -0.73
N ILE A 157 -12.85 12.28 -1.80
CA ILE A 157 -13.34 12.38 -3.18
C ILE A 157 -13.59 10.98 -3.74
N GLY A 158 -14.85 10.61 -3.87
CA GLY A 158 -15.25 9.32 -4.44
C GLY A 158 -14.81 9.17 -5.90
N THR A 159 -13.85 8.29 -6.15
CA THR A 159 -13.16 8.16 -7.44
C THR A 159 -13.04 6.70 -7.86
N ALA A 160 -13.01 6.40 -9.17
CA ALA A 160 -12.72 5.07 -9.68
C ALA A 160 -11.61 5.11 -10.71
N PHE A 161 -10.73 4.12 -10.68
CA PHE A 161 -9.66 3.90 -11.63
C PHE A 161 -9.76 2.48 -12.16
N ILE A 162 -9.62 2.31 -13.47
CA ILE A 162 -9.51 1.02 -14.15
C ILE A 162 -8.16 0.97 -14.85
N ILE A 163 -7.43 -0.13 -14.69
CA ILE A 163 -6.11 -0.33 -15.29
C ILE A 163 -6.09 -1.61 -16.13
N GLY A 164 -5.61 -1.48 -17.37
CA GLY A 164 -5.48 -2.60 -18.30
C GLY A 164 -6.73 -2.84 -19.16
N ASP A 165 -6.63 -3.81 -20.07
CA ASP A 165 -7.66 -4.21 -21.05
C ASP A 165 -8.41 -3.02 -21.68
N VAL A 166 -7.67 -1.95 -22.01
CA VAL A 166 -8.22 -0.63 -22.35
C VAL A 166 -9.24 -0.72 -23.47
N GLU A 167 -8.97 -1.52 -24.50
CA GLU A 167 -9.89 -1.66 -25.63
C GLU A 167 -11.25 -2.20 -25.20
N LYS A 168 -11.28 -3.30 -24.42
CA LYS A 168 -12.56 -3.86 -23.95
C LYS A 168 -13.24 -2.95 -22.95
N VAL A 169 -12.48 -2.33 -22.04
CA VAL A 169 -13.01 -1.36 -21.08
C VAL A 169 -13.65 -0.19 -21.81
N MET A 170 -13.02 0.32 -22.87
CA MET A 170 -13.55 1.41 -23.68
C MET A 170 -14.76 0.99 -24.54
N ASN A 171 -14.87 -0.27 -24.93
CA ASN A 171 -16.05 -0.80 -25.62
C ASN A 171 -17.24 -1.03 -24.67
N GLN A 172 -16.96 -1.32 -23.39
CA GLN A 172 -17.93 -1.52 -22.30
C GLN A 172 -17.96 -0.30 -21.35
N SER A 173 -17.82 0.88 -21.93
CA SER A 173 -18.12 2.13 -21.25
C SER A 173 -18.50 3.21 -22.25
N HIS A 174 -19.02 4.32 -21.75
CA HIS A 174 -19.27 5.49 -22.58
C HIS A 174 -18.81 6.77 -21.88
N GLN A 175 -18.48 7.78 -22.69
CA GLN A 175 -17.96 9.04 -22.19
C GLN A 175 -19.13 9.92 -21.75
N LEU A 176 -19.14 10.37 -20.49
CA LEU A 176 -20.21 11.23 -19.95
C LEU A 176 -20.08 12.70 -20.37
N GLY A 177 -18.87 13.16 -20.68
CA GLY A 177 -18.58 14.54 -21.04
C GLY A 177 -17.31 14.69 -21.88
N LEU A 178 -16.63 15.83 -21.80
CA LEU A 178 -15.33 15.96 -22.47
C LEU A 178 -14.27 15.16 -21.70
N ASN A 179 -13.48 14.34 -22.41
CA ASN A 179 -12.32 13.69 -21.81
C ASN A 179 -11.18 14.71 -21.67
N PRO A 180 -10.79 15.12 -20.45
CA PRO A 180 -9.75 16.12 -20.25
C PRO A 180 -8.34 15.62 -20.62
N PHE A 181 -8.15 14.30 -20.73
CA PHE A 181 -6.87 13.70 -21.10
C PHE A 181 -6.77 13.41 -22.61
N LYS A 182 -7.82 13.72 -23.39
CA LYS A 182 -7.80 13.52 -24.84
C LYS A 182 -6.75 14.42 -25.50
N GLY A 183 -5.80 13.81 -26.21
CA GLY A 183 -4.74 14.53 -26.92
C GLY A 183 -3.54 14.92 -26.04
N TYR A 184 -3.54 14.55 -24.76
CA TYR A 184 -2.37 14.63 -23.90
C TYR A 184 -1.64 13.29 -23.93
N GLU A 185 -0.39 13.29 -24.39
CA GLU A 185 0.50 12.14 -24.26
C GLU A 185 1.34 12.27 -22.99
N GLY A 186 1.67 11.14 -22.36
CA GLY A 186 2.63 11.09 -21.24
C GLY A 186 2.08 11.48 -19.86
N THR A 187 0.76 11.57 -19.69
CA THR A 187 0.15 11.72 -18.36
C THR A 187 0.12 10.37 -17.63
N LYS A 188 1.28 9.99 -17.10
CA LYS A 188 1.48 8.78 -16.31
C LYS A 188 1.14 9.01 -14.85
N ILE A 189 0.44 8.05 -14.25
CA ILE A 189 0.14 8.07 -12.82
C ILE A 189 1.38 7.85 -11.94
N THR A 190 2.40 7.17 -12.46
CA THR A 190 3.68 6.97 -11.76
C THR A 190 4.51 8.26 -11.64
N ASP A 191 4.15 9.30 -12.39
CA ASP A 191 4.81 10.60 -12.33
C ASP A 191 4.02 11.57 -11.43
N ARG A 192 4.54 11.83 -10.22
CA ARG A 192 3.89 12.67 -9.20
C ARG A 192 3.57 14.08 -9.70
N LYS A 193 4.28 14.61 -10.72
CA LYS A 193 3.98 15.94 -11.27
C LYS A 193 2.57 16.02 -11.90
N ASN A 194 2.01 14.87 -12.29
CA ASN A 194 0.69 14.78 -12.88
C ASN A 194 -0.43 14.73 -11.83
N TRP A 195 -0.12 14.50 -10.54
CA TRP A 195 -1.13 14.20 -9.53
C TRP A 195 -2.07 15.35 -9.26
N GLU A 196 -1.57 16.58 -9.24
CA GLU A 196 -2.42 17.77 -9.11
C GLU A 196 -3.46 17.88 -10.22
N LEU A 197 -3.10 17.46 -11.44
CA LEU A 197 -4.04 17.40 -12.57
C LEU A 197 -5.06 16.26 -12.39
N ILE A 198 -4.61 15.09 -11.93
CA ILE A 198 -5.49 13.94 -11.69
C ILE A 198 -6.50 14.27 -10.58
N LYS A 199 -6.03 14.77 -9.44
CA LYS A 199 -6.87 15.22 -8.32
C LYS A 199 -7.88 16.28 -8.76
N ARG A 200 -7.46 17.22 -9.62
CA ARG A 200 -8.36 18.24 -10.18
C ARG A 200 -9.55 17.63 -10.92
N TYR A 201 -9.40 16.48 -11.57
CA TYR A 201 -10.48 15.81 -12.29
C TYR A 201 -11.13 14.64 -11.52
N ALA A 202 -10.67 14.35 -10.31
CA ALA A 202 -11.18 13.24 -9.50
C ALA A 202 -12.66 13.39 -9.09
N PHE A 203 -13.17 14.62 -9.08
CA PHE A 203 -14.58 14.90 -8.77
C PHE A 203 -15.55 14.54 -9.91
N LEU A 204 -15.04 14.21 -11.11
CA LEU A 204 -15.90 13.88 -12.25
C LEU A 204 -16.65 12.56 -12.01
N ASP A 205 -17.89 12.51 -12.49
CA ASP A 205 -18.65 11.27 -12.53
C ASP A 205 -18.05 10.29 -13.54
N GLY A 206 -17.99 9.01 -13.15
CA GLY A 206 -17.35 7.95 -13.91
C GLY A 206 -15.98 7.52 -13.37
N ALA A 207 -15.22 6.82 -14.20
CA ALA A 207 -13.90 6.27 -13.90
C ALA A 207 -12.80 6.91 -14.76
N PHE A 208 -11.59 6.91 -14.21
CA PHE A 208 -10.35 7.03 -14.97
C PHE A 208 -10.01 5.68 -15.60
N ILE A 209 -9.56 5.70 -16.85
CA ILE A 209 -9.10 4.51 -17.57
C ILE A 209 -7.60 4.68 -17.84
N LEU A 210 -6.82 3.69 -17.42
CA LEU A 210 -5.38 3.65 -17.54
C LEU A 210 -4.94 2.46 -18.40
N ASP A 211 -3.91 2.66 -19.21
CA ASP A 211 -3.21 1.55 -19.84
C ASP A 211 -2.29 0.80 -18.86
N GLY A 212 -1.81 -0.38 -19.25
CA GLY A 212 -0.93 -1.19 -18.40
C GLY A 212 0.43 -0.55 -18.08
N SER A 213 0.78 0.58 -18.71
CA SER A 213 2.00 1.35 -18.40
C SER A 213 1.71 2.58 -17.52
N GLY A 214 0.46 2.73 -17.08
CA GLY A 214 0.00 3.80 -16.20
C GLY A 214 -0.33 5.12 -16.88
N ASN A 215 -0.44 5.18 -18.22
CA ASN A 215 -0.94 6.39 -18.87
C ASN A 215 -2.45 6.51 -18.69
N ILE A 216 -2.92 7.71 -18.35
CA ILE A 216 -4.36 8.00 -18.30
C ILE A 216 -4.87 8.22 -19.73
N VAL A 217 -5.75 7.32 -20.17
CA VAL A 217 -6.39 7.33 -21.49
C VAL A 217 -7.65 8.18 -21.47
N ALA A 218 -8.43 8.07 -20.39
CA ALA A 218 -9.67 8.80 -20.23
C ALA A 218 -10.01 9.09 -18.77
N ALA A 219 -10.80 10.12 -18.55
CA ALA A 219 -11.52 10.36 -17.30
C ALA A 219 -12.99 10.64 -17.60
N GLY A 220 -13.86 10.34 -16.63
CA GLY A 220 -15.30 10.54 -16.76
C GLY A 220 -16.00 9.49 -17.63
N ARG A 221 -15.56 8.23 -17.54
CA ARG A 221 -16.14 7.10 -18.25
C ARG A 221 -17.21 6.41 -17.39
N TYR A 222 -18.43 6.32 -17.88
CA TYR A 222 -19.47 5.50 -17.26
C TYR A 222 -19.25 4.04 -17.69
N LEU A 223 -19.02 3.17 -16.72
CA LEU A 223 -18.80 1.73 -16.95
C LEU A 223 -20.17 1.04 -17.05
N ASP A 224 -20.43 0.36 -18.17
CA ASP A 224 -21.73 -0.24 -18.49
C ASP A 224 -21.64 -1.75 -18.78
N ALA A 225 -20.63 -2.42 -18.21
CA ALA A 225 -20.52 -3.87 -18.26
C ALA A 225 -21.76 -4.57 -17.68
N ASP A 226 -22.40 -5.40 -18.49
CA ASP A 226 -23.58 -6.19 -18.11
C ASP A 226 -23.15 -7.55 -17.53
N VAL A 227 -22.51 -7.51 -16.37
CA VAL A 227 -22.09 -8.70 -15.62
C VAL A 227 -22.61 -8.62 -14.19
N LYS A 228 -23.26 -9.71 -13.74
CA LYS A 228 -23.71 -9.83 -12.36
C LYS A 228 -22.51 -10.16 -11.46
N VAL A 229 -22.30 -9.32 -10.46
CA VAL A 229 -21.24 -9.47 -9.45
C VAL A 229 -21.84 -9.64 -8.07
N ASP A 230 -21.15 -10.41 -7.22
CA ASP A 230 -21.54 -10.63 -5.83
C ASP A 230 -20.62 -9.81 -4.93
N ILE A 231 -21.04 -8.56 -4.64
CA ILE A 231 -20.30 -7.66 -3.76
C ILE A 231 -21.11 -7.35 -2.49
N PRO A 232 -20.46 -7.09 -1.35
CA PRO A 232 -21.14 -6.81 -0.09
C PRO A 232 -22.19 -5.70 -0.20
N SER A 233 -23.33 -5.91 0.46
CA SER A 233 -24.40 -4.91 0.54
C SER A 233 -23.91 -3.60 1.16
N GLY A 234 -24.41 -2.47 0.67
CA GLY A 234 -24.04 -1.12 1.15
C GLY A 234 -22.96 -0.44 0.32
N LEU A 235 -22.38 -1.13 -0.67
CA LEU A 235 -21.48 -0.52 -1.64
C LEU A 235 -22.27 0.20 -2.75
N GLY A 236 -21.92 1.46 -2.99
CA GLY A 236 -22.58 2.30 -3.99
C GLY A 236 -22.32 1.88 -5.45
N THR A 237 -23.03 2.52 -6.38
CA THR A 237 -23.02 2.22 -7.83
C THR A 237 -21.63 2.17 -8.45
N ARG A 238 -20.70 3.03 -8.02
CA ARG A 238 -19.31 3.04 -8.49
C ARG A 238 -18.57 1.73 -8.19
N HIS A 239 -18.78 1.14 -7.01
CA HIS A 239 -18.17 -0.15 -6.65
C HIS A 239 -18.74 -1.28 -7.51
N ILE A 240 -20.07 -1.29 -7.71
CA ILE A 240 -20.75 -2.28 -8.56
C ILE A 240 -20.24 -2.20 -9.98
N ALA A 241 -20.12 -0.99 -10.53
CA ALA A 241 -19.67 -0.78 -11.90
C ALA A 241 -18.19 -1.19 -12.09
N VAL A 242 -17.34 -0.92 -11.10
CA VAL A 242 -15.94 -1.36 -11.12
C VAL A 242 -15.83 -2.89 -11.00
N ALA A 243 -16.57 -3.52 -10.10
CA ALA A 243 -16.61 -4.99 -10.03
C ALA A 243 -17.12 -5.60 -11.34
N ALA A 244 -18.20 -5.08 -11.92
CA ALA A 244 -18.75 -5.61 -13.17
C ALA A 244 -17.76 -5.50 -14.34
N ILE A 245 -17.06 -4.37 -14.49
CA ILE A 245 -16.07 -4.22 -15.58
C ILE A 245 -14.85 -5.12 -15.38
N THR A 246 -14.38 -5.31 -14.14
CA THR A 246 -13.24 -6.22 -13.87
C THR A 246 -13.64 -7.69 -14.00
N ALA A 247 -14.92 -8.04 -13.85
CA ALA A 247 -15.44 -9.37 -14.18
C ALA A 247 -15.58 -9.59 -15.69
N ALA A 248 -15.91 -8.53 -16.45
CA ALA A 248 -16.13 -8.61 -17.89
C ALA A 248 -14.84 -8.50 -18.73
N THR A 249 -13.72 -8.15 -18.11
CA THR A 249 -12.43 -7.86 -18.76
C THR A 249 -11.27 -8.42 -17.95
N HIS A 250 -10.04 -8.28 -18.43
CA HIS A 250 -8.84 -8.57 -17.64
C HIS A 250 -8.27 -7.32 -16.94
N ALA A 251 -9.07 -6.25 -16.84
CA ALA A 251 -8.67 -5.03 -16.15
C ALA A 251 -8.79 -5.22 -14.63
N ARG A 252 -8.00 -4.44 -13.89
CA ARG A 252 -8.14 -4.29 -12.44
C ARG A 252 -8.76 -2.94 -12.12
N GLY A 253 -9.38 -2.83 -10.94
CA GLY A 253 -10.09 -1.65 -10.51
C GLY A 253 -9.64 -1.15 -9.15
N VAL A 254 -9.59 0.16 -8.96
CA VAL A 254 -9.39 0.79 -7.65
C VAL A 254 -10.51 1.82 -7.45
N THR A 255 -11.23 1.73 -6.34
CA THR A 255 -12.24 2.74 -5.97
C THR A 255 -11.86 3.44 -4.68
N VAL A 256 -12.08 4.74 -4.61
CA VAL A 256 -12.15 5.51 -3.37
C VAL A 256 -13.64 5.75 -3.05
N SER A 257 -14.05 5.41 -1.84
CA SER A 257 -15.41 5.68 -1.39
C SER A 257 -15.59 7.15 -1.02
N GLY A 258 -16.62 7.78 -1.56
CA GLY A 258 -16.91 9.20 -1.27
C GLY A 258 -17.54 9.44 0.11
N THR A 259 -17.89 8.39 0.86
CA THR A 259 -18.53 8.52 2.19
C THR A 259 -17.57 8.26 3.34
N ASP A 260 -16.72 7.24 3.22
CA ASP A 260 -15.79 6.81 4.27
C ASP A 260 -14.32 6.87 3.85
N GLY A 261 -14.04 7.28 2.60
CA GLY A 261 -12.68 7.37 2.03
C GLY A 261 -12.00 6.03 1.77
N VAL A 262 -12.63 4.90 2.16
CA VAL A 262 -12.03 3.58 2.06
C VAL A 262 -11.76 3.23 0.60
N ILE A 263 -10.50 2.88 0.33
CA ILE A 263 -10.03 2.41 -0.96
C ILE A 263 -10.34 0.92 -1.07
N ARG A 264 -10.71 0.44 -2.26
CA ARG A 264 -10.94 -0.98 -2.53
C ARG A 264 -10.31 -1.35 -3.86
N ILE A 265 -9.63 -2.49 -3.89
CA ILE A 265 -8.98 -3.04 -5.08
C ILE A 265 -9.82 -4.21 -5.59
N PHE A 266 -10.07 -4.23 -6.90
CA PHE A 266 -10.92 -5.20 -7.58
C PHE A 266 -10.17 -5.93 -8.68
N SER A 267 -10.42 -7.23 -8.80
CA SER A 267 -10.03 -8.09 -9.92
C SER A 267 -11.09 -9.16 -10.11
N ASP A 268 -11.39 -9.52 -11.36
CA ASP A 268 -12.28 -10.64 -11.68
C ASP A 268 -13.67 -10.56 -11.02
N GLY A 269 -14.17 -9.35 -10.76
CA GLY A 269 -15.45 -9.12 -10.08
C GLY A 269 -15.43 -9.13 -8.55
N GLU A 270 -14.29 -9.45 -7.95
CA GLU A 270 -14.13 -9.59 -6.50
C GLU A 270 -13.32 -8.44 -5.89
N ILE A 271 -13.47 -8.25 -4.57
CA ILE A 271 -12.65 -7.29 -3.80
C ILE A 271 -11.42 -8.03 -3.27
N LEU A 272 -10.24 -7.70 -3.80
CA LEU A 272 -8.98 -8.29 -3.36
C LEU A 272 -8.48 -7.70 -2.03
N GLY A 273 -8.83 -6.45 -1.74
CA GLY A 273 -8.39 -5.76 -0.54
C GLY A 273 -9.06 -4.42 -0.35
N ARG A 274 -9.02 -3.90 0.89
CA ARG A 274 -9.51 -2.56 1.22
C ARG A 274 -8.45 -1.79 1.97
N ILE A 275 -8.25 -0.52 1.67
CA ILE A 275 -7.32 0.37 2.38
C ILE A 275 -8.13 1.42 3.12
N ASP A 276 -7.90 1.56 4.41
CA ASP A 276 -8.37 2.68 5.21
C ASP A 276 -7.43 3.86 4.98
N PRO A 277 -7.88 4.97 4.36
CA PRO A 277 -7.00 6.08 3.97
C PRO A 277 -6.36 6.77 5.18
N ARG A 278 -6.98 6.67 6.36
CA ARG A 278 -6.57 7.36 7.59
C ARG A 278 -5.38 6.72 8.25
N SER A 279 -5.34 5.42 8.14
CA SER A 279 -4.33 4.58 8.77
C SER A 279 -3.40 3.97 7.73
N ARG A 280 -3.67 4.23 6.44
CA ARG A 280 -3.14 3.51 5.27
C ARG A 280 -3.22 1.99 5.43
N MET A 281 -4.12 1.52 6.29
CA MET A 281 -4.22 0.12 6.68
C MET A 281 -5.03 -0.62 5.66
N LEU A 282 -4.42 -1.63 5.06
CA LEU A 282 -5.20 -2.64 4.38
C LEU A 282 -5.94 -3.52 5.40
N LYS A 283 -7.25 -3.63 5.21
CA LYS A 283 -8.18 -4.43 6.01
C LYS A 283 -8.87 -5.42 5.08
N GLU A 284 -9.01 -6.65 5.53
CA GLU A 284 -9.76 -7.69 4.84
C GLU A 284 -11.22 -7.28 4.60
N VAL A 285 -11.84 -7.91 3.59
CA VAL A 285 -13.29 -8.05 3.56
C VAL A 285 -13.64 -9.33 4.28
N SER A 286 -14.04 -9.24 5.55
CA SER A 286 -14.81 -10.34 6.14
C SER A 286 -16.16 -10.39 5.42
N ILE A 287 -16.39 -11.47 4.67
CA ILE A 287 -17.69 -11.79 4.07
C ILE A 287 -18.62 -12.29 5.19
#